data_AF-A0A397ABX8-F1
#
_entry.id   AF-A0A397ABX8-F1
#
_cell.length_a   1.000
_cell.length_b   1.000
_cell.length_c   1.000
_cell.angle_alpha   90.00
_cell.angle_beta   90.00
_cell.angle_gamma   90.00
#
_symmetry.space_group_name_H-M   'P 1'
#
loop_
_entity.id
_entity.type
_entity.pdbx_description
1 polymer ?
#
loop_
_entity_poly.entity_id
_entity_poly.type
_entity_poly.pdbx_seq_one_letter_code
_entity_poly.pdbx_strand_id
1 'polypeptide(L)'
;MRHRSHSAAATEGGSVKFLLRKSTLQAFLAVCLVGVVLVYFEMFKLSSVMSQVGNANFLDNLRRHERNETPKPTFDESASPSIAVMLTHYRDTDECVSTLQSLYSTAQYPASLHIYIFEEVVLGSDTDSTCVQLFCQTHSSLCDAHGATRIHQKRRHAADYNGPGPARAVVESMVVPSRHVYYLSITTRLEFTPRWDVALIAQWTAIGNPKAILSFAPPAVRAKSWSVDPSQHAILCTGRITSERSNIAVVAFNPPVLIPEPRDPDTPRLVAQYSEDFHFGSIAALTAAPSDAKVEFVWEGLAYYRAVRWWTRGYDFYSPSTDVVWESYTRRVQHPLHPSSIHATKDPAMAKLLIRQKNSYFRIRRVLGFNMGEPPSPDDDKYTVGSVRTMDQWVTFSGLDHTAEKDDATDKQFQNCHAMPSLASDQGMPSSLAGCGSFGMSNVVRFAEGGDFAPPPRSAAGGVDELSRLFDETFESEAEPPKVTIFFLT
;
A
#
# COMPACT_ATOMS: atom_id res chain seq x y z
N MET A 1 87.45 42.40 -0.87
CA MET A 1 87.02 43.80 -0.78
C MET A 1 85.78 43.89 0.12
N ARG A 2 85.88 44.74 1.15
CA ARG A 2 84.86 45.32 2.06
C ARG A 2 83.91 44.42 2.88
N HIS A 3 84.34 44.22 4.12
CA HIS A 3 83.57 44.04 5.36
C HIS A 3 82.70 45.26 5.76
N ARG A 4 81.59 45.00 6.45
CA ARG A 4 81.06 45.61 7.72
C ARG A 4 79.56 45.25 7.83
N SER A 5 78.92 45.03 8.97
CA SER A 5 79.24 45.21 10.40
C SER A 5 78.21 44.48 11.28
N HIS A 6 78.62 44.18 12.52
CA HIS A 6 77.86 43.66 13.67
C HIS A 6 76.72 44.55 14.20
N SER A 7 75.75 43.93 14.92
CA SER A 7 75.31 44.21 16.31
C SER A 7 73.87 43.68 16.50
N ALA A 8 73.56 42.63 17.27
CA ALA A 8 73.57 42.42 18.73
C ALA A 8 72.42 43.12 19.51
N ALA A 9 71.86 42.33 20.46
CA ALA A 9 70.94 42.63 21.58
C ALA A 9 69.42 42.62 21.30
N ALA A 10 68.52 42.16 22.17
CA ALA A 10 68.56 41.32 23.38
C ALA A 10 67.11 41.14 23.89
N THR A 11 66.66 39.89 24.04
CA THR A 11 65.87 39.36 25.17
C THR A 11 64.75 40.19 25.82
N GLU A 12 63.51 40.01 25.33
CA GLU A 12 62.28 40.06 26.13
C GLU A 12 61.31 38.99 25.60
N GLY A 13 61.24 37.81 26.22
CA GLY A 13 60.35 36.76 25.69
C GLY A 13 60.18 35.48 26.52
N GLY A 14 60.90 35.34 27.63
CA GLY A 14 60.87 34.12 28.44
C GLY A 14 59.64 33.98 29.35
N SER A 15 59.20 35.05 29.99
CA SER A 15 58.22 34.95 31.10
C SER A 15 56.76 34.82 30.63
N VAL A 16 56.38 35.51 29.55
CA VAL A 16 55.01 35.51 29.01
C VAL A 16 54.67 34.18 28.34
N LYS A 17 55.63 33.54 27.66
CA LYS A 17 55.43 32.23 27.01
C LYS A 17 55.25 31.08 28.01
N PHE A 18 55.80 31.20 29.22
CA PHE A 18 55.66 30.17 30.26
C PHE A 18 54.26 30.21 30.92
N LEU A 19 53.73 31.42 31.17
CA LEU A 19 52.39 31.59 31.76
C LEU A 19 51.26 31.18 30.80
N LEU A 20 51.38 31.50 29.51
CA LEU A 20 50.42 31.07 28.48
C LEU A 20 50.38 29.54 28.29
N ARG A 21 51.52 28.85 28.40
CA ARG A 21 51.60 27.37 28.32
C ARG A 21 50.94 26.66 29.51
N LYS A 22 51.01 27.26 30.70
CA LYS A 22 50.44 26.67 31.92
C LYS A 22 48.91 26.78 31.93
N SER A 23 48.39 27.92 31.45
CA SER A 23 46.94 28.14 31.31
C SER A 23 46.30 27.25 30.24
N THR A 24 46.97 27.02 29.10
CA THR A 24 46.46 26.14 28.05
C THR A 24 46.52 24.67 28.44
N LEU A 25 47.55 24.25 29.19
CA LEU A 25 47.63 22.89 29.72
C LEU A 25 46.53 22.60 30.75
N GLN A 26 46.22 23.56 31.63
CA GLN A 26 45.13 23.41 32.60
C GLN A 26 43.76 23.35 31.92
N ALA A 27 43.53 24.17 30.89
CA ALA A 27 42.30 24.12 30.09
C ALA A 27 42.16 22.77 29.36
N PHE A 28 43.25 22.26 28.78
CA PHE A 28 43.25 20.97 28.10
C PHE A 28 42.95 19.81 29.07
N LEU A 29 43.57 19.81 30.25
CA LEU A 29 43.31 18.80 31.28
C LEU A 29 41.86 18.84 31.78
N ALA A 30 41.25 20.01 31.90
CA ALA A 30 39.84 20.15 32.29
C ALA A 30 38.90 19.57 31.21
N VAL A 31 39.17 19.83 29.92
CA VAL A 31 38.38 19.26 28.81
C VAL A 31 38.52 17.74 28.76
N CYS A 32 39.73 17.20 28.95
CA CYS A 32 39.94 15.76 29.02
C CYS A 32 39.18 15.13 30.20
N LEU A 33 39.17 15.79 31.38
CA LEU A 33 38.44 15.30 32.55
C LEU A 33 36.93 15.24 32.28
N VAL A 34 36.35 16.27 31.67
CA VAL A 34 34.93 16.29 31.29
C VAL A 34 34.63 15.19 30.28
N GLY A 35 35.49 14.99 29.28
CA GLY A 35 35.35 13.90 28.32
C GLY A 35 35.35 12.51 28.97
N VAL A 36 36.25 12.27 29.93
CA VAL A 36 36.31 11.00 30.68
C VAL A 36 35.04 10.80 31.52
N VAL A 37 34.52 11.84 32.15
CA VAL A 37 33.28 11.76 32.94
C VAL A 37 32.07 11.47 32.05
N LEU A 38 31.98 12.06 30.86
CA LEU A 38 30.89 11.80 29.91
C LEU A 38 30.95 10.36 29.37
N VAL A 39 32.15 9.87 29.02
CA VAL A 39 32.34 8.47 28.59
C VAL A 39 31.98 7.51 29.72
N TYR A 40 32.37 7.82 30.97
CA TYR A 40 32.00 7.01 32.13
C TYR A 40 30.48 6.97 32.35
N PHE A 41 29.78 8.10 32.18
CA PHE A 41 28.32 8.17 32.27
C PHE A 41 27.62 7.33 31.19
N GLU A 42 28.12 7.37 29.95
CA GLU A 42 27.55 6.55 28.86
C GLU A 42 27.85 5.05 29.05
N MET A 43 29.04 4.71 29.56
CA MET A 43 29.36 3.32 29.93
C MET A 43 28.49 2.83 31.10
N PHE A 44 28.20 3.69 32.09
CA PHE A 44 27.32 3.34 33.21
C PHE A 44 25.88 3.09 32.73
N LYS A 45 25.34 3.91 31.82
CA LYS A 45 24.03 3.67 31.19
C LYS A 45 23.99 2.33 30.46
N LEU A 46 25.01 2.01 29.65
CA LEU A 46 25.13 0.71 28.96
C LEU A 46 25.16 -0.47 29.96
N SER A 47 25.85 -0.33 31.09
CA SER A 47 25.87 -1.37 32.12
C SER A 47 24.52 -1.59 32.82
N SER A 48 23.73 -0.51 33.01
CA SER A 48 22.38 -0.60 33.59
C SER A 48 21.38 -1.28 32.65
N VAL A 49 21.53 -1.07 31.33
CA VAL A 49 20.74 -1.75 30.29
C VAL A 49 21.12 -3.24 30.22
N MET A 50 22.41 -3.57 30.32
CA MET A 50 22.86 -4.96 30.33
C MET A 50 22.39 -5.75 31.56
N SER A 51 22.18 -5.07 32.70
CA SER A 51 21.60 -5.71 33.90
C SER A 51 20.09 -6.03 33.74
N GLN A 52 19.36 -5.38 32.84
CA GLN A 52 17.96 -5.71 32.54
C GLN A 52 17.81 -6.82 31.48
N VAL A 53 18.82 -7.03 30.63
CA VAL A 53 18.85 -8.11 29.63
C VAL A 53 19.27 -9.45 30.24
N GLY A 54 19.76 -9.46 31.49
CA GLY A 54 20.18 -10.65 32.23
C GLY A 54 19.07 -11.51 32.84
N ASN A 55 17.81 -11.36 32.42
CA ASN A 55 16.74 -12.24 32.89
C ASN A 55 16.61 -13.43 31.92
N ALA A 56 17.27 -14.54 32.30
CA ALA A 56 17.45 -15.79 31.55
C ALA A 56 16.15 -16.54 31.15
N ASN A 57 14.99 -15.91 31.23
CA ASN A 57 13.69 -16.51 30.91
C ASN A 57 13.24 -16.26 29.46
N PHE A 58 13.76 -15.24 28.77
CA PHE A 58 13.29 -14.90 27.42
C PHE A 58 13.86 -15.83 26.33
N LEU A 59 15.18 -16.05 26.35
CA LEU A 59 15.84 -16.97 25.41
C LEU A 59 15.48 -18.43 25.67
N ASP A 60 15.16 -18.79 26.92
CA ASP A 60 14.77 -20.15 27.29
C ASP A 60 13.31 -20.45 26.90
N ASN A 61 12.43 -19.44 26.83
CA ASN A 61 11.08 -19.56 26.29
C ASN A 61 11.07 -19.67 24.75
N LEU A 62 11.94 -18.95 24.04
CA LEU A 62 12.10 -19.07 22.58
C LEU A 62 12.64 -20.45 22.17
N ARG A 63 13.66 -20.96 22.89
CA ARG A 63 14.20 -22.32 22.65
C ARG A 63 13.26 -23.46 23.04
N ARG A 64 12.22 -23.19 23.86
CA ARG A 64 11.20 -24.19 24.20
C ARG A 64 10.13 -24.30 23.12
N HIS A 65 9.89 -23.21 22.37
CA HIS A 65 9.01 -23.20 21.20
C HIS A 65 9.62 -23.92 19.98
N GLU A 66 10.94 -23.82 19.77
CA GLU A 66 11.64 -24.53 18.68
C GLU A 66 11.87 -26.03 18.97
N ARG A 67 11.92 -26.46 20.24
CA ARG A 67 12.14 -27.87 20.62
C ARG A 67 10.87 -28.73 20.72
N ASN A 68 9.69 -28.12 20.70
CA ASN A 68 8.42 -28.83 20.62
C ASN A 68 7.90 -28.80 19.18
N GLU A 69 8.63 -29.42 18.25
CA GLU A 69 7.98 -30.01 17.07
C GLU A 69 7.13 -31.19 17.54
N THR A 70 5.99 -30.89 18.16
CA THR A 70 4.90 -31.86 18.30
C THR A 70 4.60 -32.40 16.91
N PRO A 71 4.48 -33.73 16.72
CA PRO A 71 4.05 -34.29 15.45
C PRO A 71 2.83 -33.53 14.94
N LYS A 72 2.85 -33.08 13.68
CA LYS A 72 1.67 -32.46 13.03
C LYS A 72 0.47 -33.36 13.36
N PRO A 73 -0.53 -32.88 14.11
CA PRO A 73 -1.63 -33.74 14.49
C PRO A 73 -2.34 -34.16 13.20
N THR A 74 -2.60 -35.45 13.05
CA THR A 74 -3.47 -35.97 12.00
C THR A 74 -4.90 -35.50 12.33
N PHE A 75 -5.30 -34.39 11.73
CA PHE A 75 -6.62 -33.81 11.89
C PHE A 75 -7.59 -34.32 10.82
N ASP A 76 -8.87 -34.33 11.19
CA ASP A 76 -9.99 -34.43 10.26
C ASP A 76 -9.96 -33.22 9.31
N GLU A 77 -9.53 -33.44 8.06
CA GLU A 77 -9.44 -32.42 7.01
C GLU A 77 -10.78 -31.73 6.73
N SER A 78 -11.90 -32.31 7.17
CA SER A 78 -13.24 -31.74 6.98
C SER A 78 -13.57 -30.55 7.90
N ALA A 79 -12.76 -30.30 8.94
CA ALA A 79 -13.07 -29.30 9.96
C ALA A 79 -12.64 -27.86 9.62
N SER A 80 -11.64 -27.68 8.74
CA SER A 80 -11.12 -26.34 8.43
C SER A 80 -11.78 -25.74 7.18
N PRO A 81 -12.30 -24.51 7.24
CA PRO A 81 -13.02 -23.89 6.14
C PRO A 81 -12.11 -23.65 4.92
N SER A 82 -12.64 -23.88 3.72
CA SER A 82 -11.86 -23.72 2.49
C SER A 82 -11.54 -22.25 2.19
N ILE A 83 -10.29 -22.00 1.79
CA ILE A 83 -9.76 -20.67 1.43
C ILE A 83 -9.33 -20.67 -0.04
N ALA A 84 -9.93 -19.79 -0.85
CA ALA A 84 -9.43 -19.46 -2.18
C ALA A 84 -8.27 -18.46 -2.08
N VAL A 85 -7.04 -18.90 -2.31
CA VAL A 85 -5.86 -18.04 -2.36
C VAL A 85 -5.66 -17.56 -3.78
N MET A 86 -5.74 -16.26 -4.04
CA MET A 86 -5.45 -15.68 -5.35
C MET A 86 -4.08 -15.02 -5.35
N LEU A 87 -3.27 -15.35 -6.35
CA LEU A 87 -1.92 -14.82 -6.51
C LEU A 87 -1.73 -14.31 -7.94
N THR A 88 -1.26 -13.07 -8.07
CA THR A 88 -0.79 -12.52 -9.34
C THR A 88 0.73 -12.50 -9.37
N HIS A 89 1.32 -13.01 -10.44
CA HIS A 89 2.76 -13.16 -10.63
C HIS A 89 3.20 -12.46 -11.92
N TYR A 90 4.24 -11.63 -11.85
CA TYR A 90 4.79 -10.92 -13.02
C TYR A 90 6.31 -10.99 -12.97
N ARG A 91 6.87 -11.96 -13.72
CA ARG A 91 8.31 -12.11 -13.94
C ARG A 91 9.16 -12.17 -12.65
N ASP A 92 8.60 -12.76 -11.60
CA ASP A 92 9.25 -12.95 -10.30
C ASP A 92 9.06 -14.39 -9.79
N THR A 93 9.41 -15.35 -10.65
CA THR A 93 9.16 -16.79 -10.48
C THR A 93 9.74 -17.36 -9.19
N ASP A 94 11.01 -17.09 -8.87
CA ASP A 94 11.65 -17.63 -7.66
C ASP A 94 10.92 -17.17 -6.38
N GLU A 95 10.56 -15.90 -6.33
CA GLU A 95 9.85 -15.30 -5.20
C GLU A 95 8.42 -15.84 -5.07
N CYS A 96 7.78 -16.16 -6.19
CA CYS A 96 6.48 -16.84 -6.21
C CYS A 96 6.62 -18.26 -5.66
N VAL A 97 7.66 -19.01 -6.04
CA VAL A 97 7.93 -20.35 -5.50
C VAL A 97 8.16 -20.30 -3.99
N SER A 98 8.98 -19.37 -3.50
CA SER A 98 9.20 -19.18 -2.07
C SER A 98 7.90 -18.84 -1.32
N THR A 99 7.03 -18.04 -1.94
CA THR A 99 5.70 -17.72 -1.38
C THR A 99 4.83 -18.97 -1.26
N LEU A 100 4.72 -19.78 -2.33
CA LEU A 100 3.95 -21.02 -2.30
C LEU A 100 4.49 -22.04 -1.29
N GLN A 101 5.82 -22.19 -1.23
CA GLN A 101 6.48 -23.03 -0.23
C GLN A 101 6.12 -22.60 1.18
N SER A 102 6.30 -21.30 1.50
CA SER A 102 6.00 -20.77 2.83
C SER A 102 4.51 -20.94 3.17
N LEU A 103 3.63 -20.59 2.24
CA LEU A 103 2.17 -20.69 2.38
C LEU A 103 1.72 -22.11 2.78
N TYR A 104 2.20 -23.14 2.09
CA TYR A 104 1.83 -24.53 2.38
C TYR A 104 2.55 -25.10 3.60
N SER A 105 3.85 -24.86 3.75
CA SER A 105 4.66 -25.48 4.81
C SER A 105 4.29 -24.99 6.21
N THR A 106 3.88 -23.72 6.31
CA THR A 106 3.55 -23.06 7.59
C THR A 106 2.07 -23.09 7.93
N ALA A 107 1.18 -23.46 7.01
CA ALA A 107 -0.25 -23.64 7.30
C ALA A 107 -0.50 -24.81 8.25
N GLN A 108 -1.49 -24.66 9.13
CA GLN A 108 -2.02 -25.74 9.96
C GLN A 108 -2.84 -26.73 9.14
N TYR A 109 -3.62 -26.22 8.17
CA TYR A 109 -4.49 -26.99 7.28
C TYR A 109 -4.18 -26.69 5.80
N PRO A 110 -3.01 -27.11 5.29
CA PRO A 110 -2.63 -26.86 3.89
C PRO A 110 -3.62 -27.46 2.88
N ALA A 111 -4.31 -28.54 3.26
CA ALA A 111 -5.37 -29.15 2.46
C ALA A 111 -6.64 -28.29 2.34
N SER A 112 -6.84 -27.23 3.13
CA SER A 112 -8.00 -26.33 2.95
C SER A 112 -7.76 -25.23 1.90
N LEU A 113 -6.52 -25.11 1.41
CA LEU A 113 -6.09 -24.04 0.52
C LEU A 113 -6.30 -24.42 -0.94
N HIS A 114 -6.89 -23.52 -1.72
CA HIS A 114 -7.01 -23.62 -3.18
C HIS A 114 -6.34 -22.42 -3.81
N ILE A 115 -5.23 -22.64 -4.51
CA ILE A 115 -4.44 -21.60 -5.14
C ILE A 115 -4.97 -21.35 -6.54
N TYR A 116 -5.36 -20.12 -6.79
CA TYR A 116 -5.64 -19.57 -8.10
C TYR A 116 -4.49 -18.64 -8.44
N ILE A 117 -3.72 -18.99 -9.46
CA ILE A 117 -2.52 -18.24 -9.85
C ILE A 117 -2.64 -17.78 -11.30
N PHE A 118 -2.41 -16.48 -11.50
CA PHE A 118 -2.27 -15.89 -12.83
C PHE A 118 -0.83 -15.42 -13.02
N GLU A 119 -0.17 -15.98 -14.02
CA GLU A 119 1.26 -15.79 -14.25
C GLU A 119 1.54 -15.09 -15.58
N GLU A 120 2.40 -14.09 -15.50
CA GLU A 120 2.77 -13.26 -16.63
C GLU A 120 4.28 -13.32 -16.83
N VAL A 121 4.70 -14.25 -17.69
CA VAL A 121 6.10 -14.64 -17.92
C VAL A 121 6.45 -14.59 -19.41
N VAL A 122 7.74 -14.61 -19.74
CA VAL A 122 8.19 -14.74 -21.14
C VAL A 122 8.04 -16.20 -21.59
N LEU A 123 6.91 -16.51 -22.22
CA LEU A 123 6.63 -17.87 -22.71
C LEU A 123 7.64 -18.28 -23.80
N GLY A 124 8.15 -19.51 -23.73
CA GLY A 124 9.12 -20.04 -24.69
C GLY A 124 10.56 -19.58 -24.46
N SER A 125 10.83 -18.86 -23.36
CA SER A 125 12.19 -18.60 -22.90
C SER A 125 12.72 -19.79 -22.08
N ASP A 126 13.97 -20.19 -22.32
CA ASP A 126 14.65 -21.20 -21.50
C ASP A 126 14.97 -20.70 -20.08
N THR A 127 14.91 -19.38 -19.86
CA THR A 127 15.27 -18.74 -18.59
C THR A 127 14.08 -18.25 -17.77
N ASP A 128 12.85 -18.30 -18.31
CA ASP A 128 11.65 -17.80 -17.64
C ASP A 128 10.65 -18.94 -17.47
N SER A 129 10.82 -19.69 -16.38
CA SER A 129 9.90 -20.76 -15.99
C SER A 129 8.67 -20.20 -15.29
N THR A 130 7.55 -20.92 -15.40
CA THR A 130 6.34 -20.57 -14.64
C THR A 130 6.54 -20.93 -13.17
N CYS A 131 5.96 -20.16 -12.26
CA CYS A 131 5.96 -20.39 -10.83
C CYS A 131 5.46 -21.80 -10.48
N VAL A 132 4.35 -22.24 -11.07
CA VAL A 132 3.83 -23.60 -10.80
C VAL A 132 4.80 -24.68 -11.28
N GLN A 133 5.39 -24.51 -12.47
CA GLN A 133 6.36 -25.47 -12.99
C GLN A 133 7.60 -25.56 -12.10
N LEU A 134 8.19 -24.42 -11.73
CA LEU A 134 9.37 -24.40 -10.88
C LEU A 134 9.05 -24.89 -9.47
N PHE A 135 7.88 -24.56 -8.93
CA PHE A 135 7.39 -25.07 -7.65
C PHE A 135 7.31 -26.60 -7.67
N CYS A 136 6.72 -27.21 -8.69
CA CYS A 136 6.62 -28.66 -8.79
C CYS A 136 7.97 -29.36 -9.01
N GLN A 137 8.93 -28.69 -9.65
CA GLN A 137 10.30 -29.20 -9.82
C GLN A 137 11.11 -29.15 -8.51
N THR A 138 10.96 -28.06 -7.73
CA THR A 138 11.78 -27.80 -6.54
C THR A 138 11.15 -28.30 -5.24
N HIS A 139 9.83 -28.42 -5.20
CA HIS A 139 9.02 -28.81 -4.05
C HIS A 139 8.03 -29.91 -4.43
N SER A 140 8.52 -30.97 -5.08
CA SER A 140 7.70 -32.06 -5.61
C SER A 140 6.76 -32.66 -4.58
N SER A 141 7.18 -32.85 -3.33
CA SER A 141 6.31 -33.39 -2.28
C SER A 141 5.07 -32.54 -2.00
N LEU A 142 5.21 -31.21 -1.99
CA LEU A 142 4.07 -30.28 -1.82
C LEU A 142 3.21 -30.22 -3.10
N CYS A 143 3.85 -30.22 -4.27
CA CYS A 143 3.11 -30.23 -5.53
C CYS A 143 2.36 -31.55 -5.77
N ASP A 144 2.93 -32.69 -5.42
CA ASP A 144 2.26 -34.00 -5.53
C ASP A 144 1.05 -34.07 -4.59
N ALA A 145 1.17 -33.49 -3.38
CA ALA A 145 0.09 -33.44 -2.40
C ALA A 145 -1.07 -32.50 -2.78
N HIS A 146 -0.81 -31.40 -3.49
CA HIS A 146 -1.79 -30.32 -3.68
C HIS A 146 -1.96 -29.85 -5.14
N GLY A 147 -0.96 -29.99 -5.98
CA GLY A 147 -0.89 -29.40 -7.31
C GLY A 147 -2.03 -29.83 -8.23
N ALA A 148 -2.30 -31.14 -8.34
CA ALA A 148 -3.28 -31.66 -9.29
C ALA A 148 -4.73 -31.23 -8.99
N THR A 149 -5.08 -30.94 -7.73
CA THR A 149 -6.47 -30.72 -7.30
C THR A 149 -6.71 -29.33 -6.71
N ARG A 150 -5.65 -28.62 -6.29
CA ARG A 150 -5.75 -27.37 -5.54
C ARG A 150 -4.94 -26.22 -6.13
N ILE A 151 -4.15 -26.44 -7.18
CA ILE A 151 -3.47 -25.35 -7.90
C ILE A 151 -4.14 -25.17 -9.27
N HIS A 152 -4.71 -24.00 -9.48
CA HIS A 152 -5.40 -23.59 -10.70
C HIS A 152 -4.60 -22.47 -11.36
N GLN A 153 -4.05 -22.73 -12.54
CA GLN A 153 -3.11 -21.83 -13.21
C GLN A 153 -3.71 -21.26 -14.51
N LYS A 154 -3.53 -19.96 -14.72
CA LYS A 154 -3.60 -19.32 -16.06
C LYS A 154 -2.31 -18.57 -16.33
N ARG A 155 -1.98 -18.43 -17.61
CA ARG A 155 -0.74 -17.78 -18.06
C ARG A 155 -1.01 -16.81 -19.19
N ARG A 156 -0.19 -15.77 -19.27
CA ARG A 156 -0.12 -14.82 -20.37
C ARG A 156 1.33 -14.46 -20.64
N HIS A 157 1.66 -14.14 -21.89
CA HIS A 157 3.00 -13.65 -22.23
C HIS A 157 3.22 -12.28 -21.56
N ALA A 158 4.37 -12.06 -20.94
CA ALA A 158 4.65 -10.83 -20.18
C ALA A 158 4.61 -9.54 -21.02
N ALA A 159 4.76 -9.65 -22.35
CA ALA A 159 4.59 -8.53 -23.28
C ALA A 159 3.13 -8.03 -23.37
N ASP A 160 2.16 -8.88 -23.03
CA ASP A 160 0.73 -8.53 -23.01
C ASP A 160 0.27 -8.03 -21.64
N TYR A 161 1.21 -7.76 -20.72
CA TYR A 161 0.93 -7.22 -19.41
C TYR A 161 0.21 -5.88 -19.50
N ASN A 162 -0.88 -5.74 -18.76
CA ASN A 162 -1.70 -4.53 -18.76
C ASN A 162 -1.99 -3.97 -17.36
N GLY A 163 -1.22 -4.38 -16.35
CA GLY A 163 -1.28 -3.82 -15.00
C GLY A 163 -1.92 -4.75 -13.96
N PRO A 164 -1.88 -4.33 -12.68
CA PRO A 164 -2.32 -5.15 -11.55
C PRO A 164 -3.83 -5.36 -11.48
N GLY A 165 -4.64 -4.38 -11.89
CA GLY A 165 -6.11 -4.49 -11.91
C GLY A 165 -6.62 -5.61 -12.82
N PRO A 166 -6.20 -5.64 -14.10
CA PRO A 166 -6.58 -6.71 -15.02
C PRO A 166 -6.03 -8.08 -14.61
N ALA A 167 -4.80 -8.17 -14.10
CA ALA A 167 -4.25 -9.41 -13.58
C ALA A 167 -5.11 -9.98 -12.43
N ARG A 168 -5.55 -9.12 -11.51
CA ARG A 168 -6.48 -9.49 -10.43
C ARG A 168 -7.85 -9.91 -10.94
N ALA A 169 -8.38 -9.21 -11.95
CA ALA A 169 -9.65 -9.59 -12.56
C ALA A 169 -9.59 -10.97 -13.22
N VAL A 170 -8.46 -11.33 -13.84
CA VAL A 170 -8.26 -12.68 -14.40
C VAL A 170 -8.24 -13.74 -13.31
N VAL A 171 -7.45 -13.56 -12.24
CA VAL A 171 -7.36 -14.58 -11.19
C VAL A 171 -8.68 -14.71 -10.41
N GLU A 172 -9.37 -13.61 -10.12
CA GLU A 172 -10.69 -13.63 -9.50
C GLU A 172 -11.73 -14.38 -10.35
N SER A 173 -11.67 -14.24 -11.69
CA SER A 173 -12.55 -14.97 -12.60
C SER A 173 -12.34 -16.49 -12.60
N MET A 174 -11.23 -16.97 -12.08
CA MET A 174 -10.93 -18.40 -11.97
C MET A 174 -11.56 -19.03 -10.72
N VAL A 175 -11.85 -18.22 -9.70
CA VAL A 175 -12.40 -18.67 -8.43
C VAL A 175 -13.81 -19.20 -8.65
N VAL A 176 -14.13 -20.35 -8.03
CA VAL A 176 -15.49 -20.92 -8.01
C VAL A 176 -16.09 -20.64 -6.63
N PRO A 177 -16.90 -19.57 -6.45
CA PRO A 177 -17.26 -19.10 -5.11
C PRO A 177 -17.98 -20.13 -4.25
N SER A 178 -18.77 -21.03 -4.86
CA SER A 178 -19.50 -22.09 -4.15
C SER A 178 -18.61 -23.15 -3.49
N ARG A 179 -17.31 -23.17 -3.76
CA ARG A 179 -16.35 -24.12 -3.17
C ARG A 179 -15.63 -23.58 -1.93
N HIS A 180 -15.73 -22.29 -1.65
CA HIS A 180 -14.89 -21.62 -0.66
C HIS A 180 -15.72 -20.82 0.32
N VAL A 181 -15.27 -20.77 1.57
CA VAL A 181 -15.89 -19.92 2.60
C VAL A 181 -15.20 -18.56 2.61
N TYR A 182 -13.87 -18.58 2.53
CA TYR A 182 -13.03 -17.40 2.57
C TYR A 182 -12.21 -17.26 1.29
N TYR A 183 -11.68 -16.06 1.10
CA TYR A 183 -10.66 -15.79 0.13
C TYR A 183 -9.45 -15.12 0.79
N LEU A 184 -8.28 -15.31 0.19
CA LEU A 184 -7.06 -14.61 0.50
C LEU A 184 -6.48 -14.09 -0.81
N SER A 185 -6.33 -12.79 -0.96
CA SER A 185 -5.66 -12.17 -2.12
C SER A 185 -4.28 -11.70 -1.68
N ILE A 186 -3.24 -12.14 -2.41
CA ILE A 186 -1.85 -11.91 -2.07
C ILE A 186 -1.00 -11.57 -3.28
N THR A 187 0.15 -10.97 -3.01
CA THR A 187 1.28 -10.88 -3.95
C THR A 187 2.27 -12.03 -3.74
N THR A 188 3.33 -12.01 -4.54
CA THR A 188 4.56 -12.78 -4.33
C THR A 188 5.43 -12.17 -3.22
N ARG A 189 6.59 -12.80 -2.96
CA ARG A 189 7.60 -12.37 -1.97
C ARG A 189 7.14 -12.46 -0.52
N LEU A 190 6.15 -13.30 -0.24
CA LEU A 190 5.55 -13.42 1.08
C LEU A 190 6.11 -14.61 1.87
N GLU A 191 6.46 -14.36 3.12
CA GLU A 191 6.85 -15.37 4.10
C GLU A 191 5.79 -15.41 5.22
N PHE A 192 5.03 -16.50 5.26
CA PHE A 192 3.95 -16.72 6.21
C PHE A 192 4.48 -17.18 7.57
N THR A 193 3.79 -16.76 8.64
CA THR A 193 4.10 -17.22 9.99
C THR A 193 3.56 -18.64 10.24
N PRO A 194 4.12 -19.40 11.18
CA PRO A 194 3.55 -20.69 11.57
C PRO A 194 2.07 -20.59 11.95
N ARG A 195 1.24 -21.48 11.40
CA ARG A 195 -0.21 -21.58 11.60
C ARG A 195 -0.96 -20.29 11.22
N TRP A 196 -0.49 -19.59 10.17
CA TRP A 196 -1.08 -18.34 9.70
C TRP A 196 -2.57 -18.46 9.36
N ASP A 197 -3.01 -19.59 8.82
CA ASP A 197 -4.37 -19.85 8.33
C ASP A 197 -5.39 -19.82 9.47
N VAL A 198 -5.11 -20.54 10.55
CA VAL A 198 -5.95 -20.53 11.75
C VAL A 198 -5.87 -19.21 12.49
N ALA A 199 -4.70 -18.56 12.51
CA ALA A 199 -4.54 -17.24 13.13
C ALA A 199 -5.36 -16.17 12.39
N LEU A 200 -5.38 -16.22 11.06
CA LEU A 200 -6.13 -15.29 10.22
C LEU A 200 -7.65 -15.50 10.36
N ILE A 201 -8.11 -16.75 10.36
CA ILE A 201 -9.53 -17.08 10.60
C ILE A 201 -9.96 -16.68 12.02
N ALA A 202 -9.12 -16.92 13.03
CA ALA A 202 -9.42 -16.53 14.41
C ALA A 202 -9.59 -15.01 14.54
N GLN A 203 -8.66 -14.23 13.95
CA GLN A 203 -8.76 -12.77 13.91
C GLN A 203 -10.03 -12.31 13.18
N TRP A 204 -10.35 -12.90 12.02
CA TRP A 204 -11.56 -12.53 11.27
C TRP A 204 -12.84 -12.82 12.06
N THR A 205 -12.86 -13.97 12.76
CA THR A 205 -13.99 -14.39 13.59
C THR A 205 -14.18 -13.48 14.80
N ALA A 206 -13.07 -13.05 15.44
CA ALA A 206 -13.10 -12.15 16.60
C ALA A 206 -13.71 -10.78 16.30
N ILE A 207 -13.65 -10.31 15.05
CA ILE A 207 -14.26 -9.04 14.63
C ILE A 207 -15.80 -9.08 14.75
N GLY A 208 -16.41 -10.25 14.55
CA GLY A 208 -17.88 -10.39 14.60
C GLY A 208 -18.63 -9.68 13.46
N ASN A 209 -17.94 -9.27 12.39
CA ASN A 209 -18.54 -8.61 11.22
C ASN A 209 -18.43 -9.53 9.98
N PRO A 210 -19.54 -10.04 9.42
CA PRO A 210 -19.50 -10.93 8.25
C PRO A 210 -19.04 -10.25 6.96
N LYS A 211 -18.98 -8.91 6.94
CA LYS A 211 -18.43 -8.10 5.86
C LYS A 211 -17.07 -7.47 6.23
N ALA A 212 -16.35 -8.05 7.19
CA ALA A 212 -14.98 -7.66 7.47
C ALA A 212 -14.02 -8.10 6.36
N ILE A 213 -13.07 -7.22 6.05
CA ILE A 213 -11.90 -7.49 5.24
C ILE A 213 -10.67 -7.18 6.10
N LEU A 214 -9.92 -8.22 6.47
CA LEU A 214 -8.61 -8.05 7.10
C LEU A 214 -7.60 -7.66 6.03
N SER A 215 -6.85 -6.59 6.25
CA SER A 215 -5.84 -6.14 5.28
C SER A 215 -4.76 -5.29 5.92
N PHE A 216 -3.56 -5.42 5.38
CA PHE A 216 -2.38 -4.65 5.76
C PHE A 216 -1.35 -4.73 4.63
N ALA A 217 -0.42 -3.79 4.60
CA ALA A 217 0.80 -3.96 3.81
C ALA A 217 1.81 -4.70 4.71
N PRO A 218 2.30 -5.89 4.30
CA PRO A 218 3.14 -6.69 5.17
C PRO A 218 4.44 -5.99 5.58
N PRO A 219 4.89 -6.14 6.84
CA PRO A 219 6.19 -5.64 7.23
C PRO A 219 7.32 -6.36 6.48
N ALA A 220 8.44 -5.66 6.28
CA ALA A 220 9.60 -6.20 5.59
C ALA A 220 10.20 -7.39 6.36
N VAL A 221 10.59 -8.49 5.70
CA VAL A 221 11.24 -9.65 6.34
C VAL A 221 12.44 -9.23 7.20
N ARG A 222 13.24 -8.24 6.75
CA ARG A 222 14.37 -7.70 7.52
C ARG A 222 13.98 -7.11 8.88
N ALA A 223 12.75 -6.61 9.02
CA ALA A 223 12.26 -6.03 10.26
C ALA A 223 12.04 -7.07 11.38
N LYS A 224 12.02 -8.38 11.07
CA LYS A 224 12.08 -9.45 12.08
C LYS A 224 13.32 -9.36 12.97
N SER A 225 14.42 -8.82 12.46
CA SER A 225 15.69 -8.66 13.18
C SER A 225 15.76 -7.40 14.03
N TRP A 226 14.77 -6.51 13.93
CA TRP A 226 14.80 -5.22 14.60
C TRP A 226 14.15 -5.31 15.98
N SER A 227 14.57 -4.46 16.91
CA SER A 227 13.86 -4.27 18.17
C SER A 227 12.50 -3.64 17.88
N VAL A 228 11.42 -4.34 18.24
CA VAL A 228 10.05 -3.83 18.10
C VAL A 228 9.69 -3.06 19.36
N ASP A 229 9.26 -1.81 19.20
CA ASP A 229 8.63 -1.05 20.27
C ASP A 229 7.16 -1.52 20.40
N PRO A 230 6.78 -2.23 21.47
CA PRO A 230 5.43 -2.77 21.62
C PRO A 230 4.38 -1.67 21.84
N SER A 231 4.79 -0.43 22.09
CA SER A 231 3.90 0.73 22.17
C SER A 231 3.52 1.30 20.81
N GLN A 232 4.10 0.78 19.72
CA GLN A 232 3.86 1.24 18.37
C GLN A 232 3.34 0.13 17.45
N HIS A 233 2.56 0.55 16.46
CA HIS A 233 2.06 -0.33 15.41
C HIS A 233 2.02 0.41 14.07
N ALA A 234 2.49 -0.24 13.00
CA ALA A 234 2.36 0.27 11.64
C ALA A 234 0.97 0.01 11.05
N ILE A 235 0.24 1.06 10.67
CA ILE A 235 -1.08 0.95 10.01
C ILE A 235 -1.18 1.78 8.73
N LEU A 236 -2.07 1.37 7.82
CA LEU A 236 -2.46 2.16 6.66
C LEU A 236 -3.47 3.22 7.10
N CYS A 237 -3.04 4.47 7.17
CA CYS A 237 -3.90 5.56 7.63
C CYS A 237 -3.57 6.92 7.01
N THR A 238 -2.72 6.96 5.97
CA THR A 238 -2.40 8.22 5.29
C THR A 238 -2.55 8.10 3.79
N GLY A 239 -2.90 9.18 3.12
CA GLY A 239 -3.09 9.20 1.67
C GLY A 239 -2.89 10.58 1.07
N ARG A 240 -2.97 10.67 -0.25
CA ARG A 240 -2.76 11.90 -1.01
C ARG A 240 -3.45 11.91 -2.35
N ILE A 241 -3.60 13.10 -2.93
CA ILE A 241 -4.02 13.25 -4.33
C ILE A 241 -2.80 13.08 -5.25
N THR A 242 -2.95 12.32 -6.34
CA THR A 242 -1.82 11.93 -7.20
C THR A 242 -1.43 12.98 -8.24
N SER A 243 -2.32 13.90 -8.61
CA SER A 243 -2.10 14.85 -9.71
C SER A 243 -2.79 16.19 -9.48
N GLU A 244 -2.13 17.27 -9.88
CA GLU A 244 -2.74 18.61 -9.98
C GLU A 244 -3.78 18.67 -11.12
N ARG A 245 -3.64 17.79 -12.11
CA ARG A 245 -4.59 17.68 -13.21
C ARG A 245 -5.84 16.98 -12.71
N SER A 246 -6.84 17.79 -12.34
CA SER A 246 -8.11 17.34 -11.77
C SER A 246 -8.78 16.22 -12.55
N ASN A 247 -8.64 16.18 -13.88
CA ASN A 247 -9.24 15.12 -14.70
C ASN A 247 -8.59 13.74 -14.57
N ILE A 248 -7.35 13.62 -14.07
CA ILE A 248 -6.66 12.33 -13.84
C ILE A 248 -6.26 12.11 -12.38
N ALA A 249 -6.56 13.08 -11.52
CA ALA A 249 -6.30 13.00 -10.09
C ALA A 249 -7.10 11.87 -9.44
N VAL A 250 -6.44 11.05 -8.63
CA VAL A 250 -7.06 10.02 -7.79
C VAL A 250 -6.46 10.08 -6.39
N VAL A 251 -7.16 9.50 -5.42
CA VAL A 251 -6.62 9.31 -4.07
C VAL A 251 -5.74 8.07 -4.07
N ALA A 252 -4.49 8.19 -3.60
CA ALA A 252 -3.60 7.07 -3.36
C ALA A 252 -3.40 6.87 -1.85
N PHE A 253 -3.46 5.62 -1.39
CA PHE A 253 -2.99 5.25 -0.06
C PHE A 253 -1.47 5.27 -0.02
N ASN A 254 -0.92 5.71 1.09
CA ASN A 254 0.51 5.69 1.35
C ASN A 254 0.93 4.37 2.03
N PRO A 255 2.24 4.08 2.08
CA PRO A 255 2.76 3.02 2.94
C PRO A 255 2.34 3.19 4.41
N PRO A 256 2.35 2.09 5.21
CA PRO A 256 2.00 2.14 6.62
C PRO A 256 2.88 3.12 7.40
N VAL A 257 2.28 3.77 8.39
CA VAL A 257 2.99 4.65 9.34
C VAL A 257 2.89 4.06 10.75
N LEU A 258 3.95 4.22 11.53
CA LEU A 258 3.95 3.86 12.95
C LEU A 258 3.09 4.84 13.73
N ILE A 259 2.09 4.32 14.44
CA ILE A 259 1.26 5.07 15.39
C ILE A 259 1.69 4.74 16.83
N PRO A 260 1.60 5.69 17.78
CA PRO A 260 1.97 5.49 19.18
C PRO A 260 0.82 4.81 19.97
N GLU A 261 0.29 3.71 19.44
CA GLU A 261 -0.75 2.92 20.07
C GLU A 261 -0.37 1.43 19.96
N PRO A 262 -0.39 0.67 21.07
CA PRO A 262 -0.10 -0.76 21.02
C PRO A 262 -1.19 -1.50 20.24
N ARG A 263 -0.83 -2.66 19.67
CA ARG A 263 -1.81 -3.59 19.12
C ARG A 263 -2.70 -4.12 20.24
N ASP A 264 -4.01 -4.08 20.03
CA ASP A 264 -4.93 -4.95 20.76
C ASP A 264 -4.68 -6.39 20.27
N PRO A 265 -4.26 -7.32 21.15
CA PRO A 265 -3.93 -8.68 20.74
C PRO A 265 -5.17 -9.50 20.32
N ASP A 266 -6.34 -9.13 20.84
CA ASP A 266 -7.57 -9.91 20.70
C ASP A 266 -8.46 -9.37 19.56
N THR A 267 -8.36 -8.07 19.26
CA THR A 267 -9.29 -7.42 18.33
C THR A 267 -8.55 -6.69 17.20
N PRO A 268 -8.75 -7.11 15.93
CA PRO A 268 -8.28 -6.34 14.78
C PRO A 268 -8.82 -4.89 14.78
N ARG A 269 -7.97 -3.93 14.41
CA ARG A 269 -8.29 -2.50 14.45
C ARG A 269 -9.06 -2.08 13.20
N LEU A 270 -10.21 -1.44 13.35
CA LEU A 270 -10.92 -0.80 12.24
C LEU A 270 -10.02 0.28 11.60
N VAL A 271 -9.84 0.21 10.27
CA VAL A 271 -9.04 1.14 9.46
C VAL A 271 -9.83 1.59 8.23
N ALA A 272 -9.55 2.80 7.72
CA ALA A 272 -10.24 3.32 6.54
C ALA A 272 -9.58 2.89 5.22
N GLN A 273 -8.36 2.38 5.30
CA GLN A 273 -7.54 2.02 4.16
C GLN A 273 -7.19 0.54 4.20
N TYR A 274 -6.92 -0.04 3.04
CA TYR A 274 -6.50 -1.43 2.91
C TYR A 274 -5.39 -1.52 1.85
N SER A 275 -4.66 -2.64 1.80
CA SER A 275 -3.65 -2.92 0.78
C SER A 275 -4.10 -4.02 -0.18
N GLU A 276 -3.79 -3.82 -1.46
CA GLU A 276 -3.89 -4.86 -2.49
C GLU A 276 -2.83 -5.96 -2.32
N ASP A 277 -1.79 -5.74 -1.50
CA ASP A 277 -0.70 -6.70 -1.30
C ASP A 277 -1.11 -7.90 -0.43
N PHE A 278 -2.03 -7.67 0.51
CA PHE A 278 -2.60 -8.70 1.36
C PHE A 278 -4.00 -8.28 1.83
N HIS A 279 -5.01 -9.09 1.49
CA HIS A 279 -6.33 -8.95 2.09
C HIS A 279 -7.14 -10.25 2.12
N PHE A 280 -7.90 -10.44 3.19
CA PHE A 280 -8.64 -11.66 3.52
C PHE A 280 -10.06 -11.35 3.98
N GLY A 281 -11.03 -12.16 3.57
CA GLY A 281 -12.40 -12.03 4.03
C GLY A 281 -13.32 -13.12 3.49
N SER A 282 -14.63 -12.93 3.68
CA SER A 282 -15.65 -13.81 3.11
C SER A 282 -15.59 -13.83 1.58
N ILE A 283 -15.76 -15.00 0.98
CA ILE A 283 -15.75 -15.19 -0.49
C ILE A 283 -16.70 -14.24 -1.23
N ALA A 284 -17.79 -13.83 -0.57
CA ALA A 284 -18.79 -12.91 -1.11
C ALA A 284 -18.21 -11.52 -1.46
N ALA A 285 -17.11 -11.11 -0.81
CA ALA A 285 -16.48 -9.83 -1.08
C ALA A 285 -15.97 -9.72 -2.53
N LEU A 286 -15.50 -10.83 -3.13
CA LEU A 286 -15.01 -10.83 -4.51
C LEU A 286 -16.11 -10.45 -5.50
N THR A 287 -17.34 -10.90 -5.27
CA THR A 287 -18.50 -10.52 -6.09
C THR A 287 -19.04 -9.15 -5.75
N ALA A 288 -18.87 -8.68 -4.52
CA ALA A 288 -19.36 -7.37 -4.09
C ALA A 288 -18.59 -6.22 -4.77
N ALA A 289 -17.25 -6.30 -4.83
CA ALA A 289 -16.44 -5.33 -5.57
C ALA A 289 -15.32 -6.06 -6.35
N PRO A 290 -15.64 -6.59 -7.55
CA PRO A 290 -14.68 -7.31 -8.37
C PRO A 290 -13.58 -6.38 -8.87
N SER A 291 -12.39 -6.94 -9.09
CA SER A 291 -11.31 -6.24 -9.79
C SER A 291 -11.75 -5.83 -11.20
N ASP A 292 -11.36 -4.62 -11.61
CA ASP A 292 -11.81 -4.04 -12.88
C ASP A 292 -10.76 -4.28 -13.98
N ALA A 293 -11.10 -5.19 -14.90
CA ALA A 293 -10.24 -5.54 -16.03
C ALA A 293 -9.95 -4.39 -17.01
N LYS A 294 -10.68 -3.27 -16.92
CA LYS A 294 -10.52 -2.09 -17.77
C LYS A 294 -9.69 -0.98 -17.12
N VAL A 295 -9.21 -1.18 -15.88
CA VAL A 295 -8.33 -0.25 -15.17
C VAL A 295 -6.88 -0.65 -15.40
N GLU A 296 -6.35 -0.31 -16.57
CA GLU A 296 -5.04 -0.73 -17.05
C GLU A 296 -3.91 0.19 -16.58
N PHE A 297 -2.77 -0.42 -16.24
CA PHE A 297 -1.55 0.29 -15.85
C PHE A 297 -1.75 1.28 -14.69
N VAL A 298 -2.69 1.05 -13.77
CA VAL A 298 -2.88 1.88 -12.58
C VAL A 298 -2.31 1.17 -11.36
N TRP A 299 -1.39 1.84 -10.66
CA TRP A 299 -0.87 1.38 -9.36
C TRP A 299 -1.36 2.28 -8.23
N GLU A 300 -1.37 3.60 -8.47
CA GLU A 300 -1.85 4.57 -7.52
C GLU A 300 -3.35 4.79 -7.70
N GLY A 301 -4.12 4.62 -6.63
CA GLY A 301 -5.58 4.75 -6.66
C GLY A 301 -6.37 3.49 -6.96
N LEU A 302 -5.71 2.39 -7.37
CA LEU A 302 -6.39 1.09 -7.53
C LEU A 302 -6.99 0.60 -6.20
N ALA A 303 -6.21 0.68 -5.11
CA ALA A 303 -6.68 0.31 -3.78
C ALA A 303 -7.83 1.21 -3.31
N TYR A 304 -7.70 2.54 -3.43
CA TYR A 304 -8.79 3.46 -3.10
C TYR A 304 -10.07 3.18 -3.89
N TYR A 305 -9.94 2.98 -5.21
CA TYR A 305 -11.04 2.66 -6.11
C TYR A 305 -11.83 1.43 -5.65
N ARG A 306 -11.13 0.37 -5.24
CA ARG A 306 -11.78 -0.84 -4.76
C ARG A 306 -12.26 -0.73 -3.31
N ALA A 307 -11.57 0.03 -2.46
CA ALA A 307 -11.97 0.29 -1.07
C ALA A 307 -13.35 0.93 -1.01
N VAL A 308 -13.54 2.01 -1.76
CA VAL A 308 -14.79 2.77 -1.81
C VAL A 308 -15.95 1.87 -2.25
N ARG A 309 -15.75 1.04 -3.28
CA ARG A 309 -16.79 0.13 -3.79
C ARG A 309 -17.20 -0.93 -2.78
N TRP A 310 -16.25 -1.47 -2.00
CA TRP A 310 -16.55 -2.38 -0.90
C TRP A 310 -17.28 -1.66 0.23
N TRP A 311 -16.76 -0.51 0.66
CA TRP A 311 -17.28 0.21 1.81
C TRP A 311 -18.70 0.72 1.61
N THR A 312 -19.00 1.26 0.43
CA THR A 312 -20.35 1.67 0.02
C THR A 312 -21.34 0.50 -0.11
N ARG A 313 -20.84 -0.75 -0.09
CA ARG A 313 -21.64 -2.00 0.01
C ARG A 313 -21.68 -2.57 1.43
N GLY A 314 -21.18 -1.82 2.41
CA GLY A 314 -21.21 -2.16 3.84
C GLY A 314 -20.07 -3.06 4.30
N TYR A 315 -18.96 -3.14 3.57
CA TYR A 315 -17.75 -3.82 4.03
C TYR A 315 -16.87 -2.86 4.84
N ASP A 316 -16.15 -3.41 5.81
CA ASP A 316 -15.26 -2.66 6.70
C ASP A 316 -13.85 -3.27 6.69
N PHE A 317 -12.83 -2.43 6.77
CA PHE A 317 -11.43 -2.86 6.71
C PHE A 317 -10.82 -2.91 8.10
N TYR A 318 -10.03 -3.95 8.36
CA TYR A 318 -9.41 -4.15 9.66
C TYR A 318 -7.93 -4.47 9.51
N SER A 319 -7.09 -3.78 10.27
CA SER A 319 -5.68 -4.11 10.43
C SER A 319 -5.54 -5.24 11.45
N PRO A 320 -4.84 -6.35 11.11
CA PRO A 320 -4.65 -7.49 12.01
C PRO A 320 -4.05 -7.12 13.38
N SER A 321 -4.42 -7.88 14.41
CA SER A 321 -3.83 -7.80 15.76
C SER A 321 -2.43 -8.41 15.83
N THR A 322 -2.07 -9.23 14.84
CA THR A 322 -0.74 -9.84 14.70
C THR A 322 -0.38 -9.99 13.22
N ASP A 323 0.91 -9.88 12.90
CA ASP A 323 1.39 -10.11 11.54
C ASP A 323 1.34 -11.60 11.22
N VAL A 324 0.61 -11.97 10.16
CA VAL A 324 0.52 -13.35 9.66
C VAL A 324 1.46 -13.61 8.48
N VAL A 325 2.08 -12.56 7.96
CA VAL A 325 2.97 -12.61 6.80
C VAL A 325 3.98 -11.46 6.83
N TRP A 326 5.11 -11.68 6.18
CA TRP A 326 6.19 -10.72 5.98
C TRP A 326 6.55 -10.65 4.50
N GLU A 327 7.01 -9.50 4.02
CA GLU A 327 7.35 -9.33 2.60
C GLU A 327 8.86 -9.12 2.38
N SER A 328 9.42 -9.84 1.42
CA SER A 328 10.79 -9.64 0.93
C SER A 328 10.82 -8.49 -0.09
N TYR A 329 11.26 -7.29 0.32
CA TYR A 329 11.38 -6.14 -0.59
C TYR A 329 12.66 -6.20 -1.42
N THR A 330 12.66 -7.03 -2.47
CA THR A 330 13.74 -7.16 -3.46
C THR A 330 13.47 -6.32 -4.71
N ARG A 331 14.51 -6.04 -5.50
CA ARG A 331 14.36 -5.31 -6.78
C ARG A 331 13.61 -6.22 -7.77
N ARG A 332 12.57 -5.68 -8.40
CA ARG A 332 11.74 -6.40 -9.38
C ARG A 332 11.94 -5.88 -10.80
N VAL A 333 11.67 -6.74 -11.78
CA VAL A 333 11.43 -6.30 -13.15
C VAL A 333 10.12 -5.53 -13.17
N GLN A 334 10.18 -4.27 -13.59
CA GLN A 334 9.02 -3.39 -13.63
C GLN A 334 8.59 -3.15 -15.07
N HIS A 335 7.28 -3.13 -15.29
CA HIS A 335 6.74 -2.62 -16.54
C HIS A 335 7.13 -1.14 -16.69
N PRO A 336 7.43 -0.63 -17.90
CA PRO A 336 7.87 0.76 -18.11
C PRO A 336 6.93 1.86 -17.59
N LEU A 337 5.66 1.53 -17.35
CA LEU A 337 4.67 2.43 -16.73
C LEU A 337 4.57 2.31 -15.21
N HIS A 338 5.51 1.64 -14.56
CA HIS A 338 5.61 1.57 -13.10
C HIS A 338 6.87 2.32 -12.61
N PRO A 339 6.74 3.35 -11.75
CA PRO A 339 5.48 3.95 -11.29
C PRO A 339 4.73 4.66 -12.44
N SER A 340 3.45 4.99 -12.22
CA SER A 340 2.62 5.65 -13.22
C SER A 340 3.29 6.92 -13.77
N SER A 341 3.12 7.16 -15.07
CA SER A 341 3.75 8.29 -15.75
C SER A 341 2.70 9.13 -16.44
N ILE A 342 2.79 10.45 -16.24
CA ILE A 342 1.88 11.42 -16.86
C ILE A 342 2.59 12.30 -17.89
N HIS A 343 3.88 12.04 -18.13
CA HIS A 343 4.71 12.82 -19.04
C HIS A 343 4.50 12.35 -20.47
N ALA A 344 4.32 13.31 -21.38
CA ALA A 344 4.25 13.04 -22.81
C ALA A 344 5.58 12.45 -23.30
N THR A 345 5.50 11.56 -24.29
CA THR A 345 6.65 10.91 -24.90
C THR A 345 6.52 10.99 -26.42
N LYS A 346 7.68 11.08 -27.11
CA LYS A 346 7.75 11.03 -28.58
C LYS A 346 7.75 9.59 -29.11
N ASP A 347 7.94 8.59 -28.25
CA ASP A 347 7.86 7.17 -28.62
C ASP A 347 6.38 6.78 -28.86
N PRO A 348 6.00 6.41 -30.11
CA PRO A 348 4.62 6.05 -30.42
C PRO A 348 4.09 4.83 -29.64
N ALA A 349 4.95 3.89 -29.27
CA ALA A 349 4.54 2.70 -28.51
C ALA A 349 4.20 3.08 -27.08
N MET A 350 5.07 3.84 -26.42
CA MET A 350 4.82 4.34 -25.06
C MET A 350 3.64 5.31 -25.01
N ALA A 351 3.46 6.16 -26.04
CA ALA A 351 2.32 7.07 -26.12
C ALA A 351 0.97 6.32 -26.08
N LYS A 352 0.85 5.16 -26.76
CA LYS A 352 -0.36 4.32 -26.72
C LYS A 352 -0.63 3.76 -25.32
N LEU A 353 0.41 3.37 -24.59
CA LEU A 353 0.27 2.85 -23.22
C LEU A 353 -0.16 3.96 -22.24
N LEU A 354 0.39 5.16 -22.38
CA LEU A 354 0.01 6.33 -21.58
C LEU A 354 -1.46 6.72 -21.80
N ILE A 355 -1.96 6.63 -23.04
CA ILE A 355 -3.40 6.87 -23.33
C ILE A 355 -4.28 5.84 -22.60
N ARG A 356 -3.91 4.56 -22.59
CA ARG A 356 -4.64 3.51 -21.85
C ARG A 356 -4.64 3.75 -20.34
N GLN A 357 -3.49 4.13 -19.78
CA GLN A 357 -3.39 4.51 -18.36
C GLN A 357 -4.27 5.73 -18.04
N LYS A 358 -4.22 6.79 -18.86
CA LYS A 358 -5.05 7.99 -18.72
C LYS A 358 -6.55 7.66 -18.75
N ASN A 359 -6.98 6.83 -19.71
CA ASN A 359 -8.37 6.37 -19.79
C ASN A 359 -8.80 5.55 -18.56
N SER A 360 -7.86 4.87 -17.92
CA SER A 360 -8.12 4.12 -16.69
C SER A 360 -8.36 5.05 -15.49
N TYR A 361 -7.64 6.18 -15.40
CA TYR A 361 -7.93 7.22 -14.41
C TYR A 361 -9.29 7.89 -14.65
N PHE A 362 -9.63 8.19 -15.91
CA PHE A 362 -10.98 8.66 -16.27
C PHE A 362 -12.05 7.67 -15.84
N ARG A 363 -11.85 6.38 -16.12
CA ARG A 363 -12.75 5.31 -15.69
C ARG A 363 -12.92 5.27 -14.18
N ILE A 364 -11.84 5.29 -13.39
CA ILE A 364 -11.92 5.29 -11.91
C ILE A 364 -12.78 6.45 -11.44
N ARG A 365 -12.48 7.67 -11.90
CA ARG A 365 -13.23 8.87 -11.51
C ARG A 365 -14.70 8.77 -11.90
N ARG A 366 -14.98 8.28 -13.11
CA ARG A 366 -16.34 8.10 -13.62
C ARG A 366 -17.16 7.12 -12.79
N VAL A 367 -16.58 5.96 -12.51
CA VAL A 367 -17.24 4.90 -11.75
C VAL A 367 -17.49 5.31 -10.30
N LEU A 368 -16.59 6.10 -9.71
CA LEU A 368 -16.76 6.64 -8.35
C LEU A 368 -17.66 7.88 -8.28
N GLY A 369 -18.14 8.38 -9.42
CA GLY A 369 -19.00 9.56 -9.47
C GLY A 369 -18.27 10.89 -9.28
N PHE A 370 -16.94 10.94 -9.46
CA PHE A 370 -16.11 12.17 -9.35
C PHE A 370 -16.21 13.03 -10.62
N ASN A 371 -17.36 12.99 -11.28
CA ASN A 371 -17.54 13.27 -12.69
C ASN A 371 -17.18 14.71 -13.05
N MET A 372 -16.15 14.85 -13.89
CA MET A 372 -15.78 16.06 -14.62
C MET A 372 -16.53 16.12 -15.98
N GLY A 373 -17.79 15.66 -16.02
CA GLY A 373 -18.64 15.69 -17.23
C GLY A 373 -18.74 14.40 -18.07
N GLU A 374 -18.10 13.28 -17.71
CA GLU A 374 -18.31 12.00 -18.40
C GLU A 374 -19.58 11.27 -17.90
N PRO A 375 -20.51 10.88 -18.78
CA PRO A 375 -21.68 10.12 -18.37
C PRO A 375 -21.32 8.67 -18.02
N PRO A 376 -21.99 8.03 -17.03
CA PRO A 376 -21.80 6.61 -16.74
C PRO A 376 -21.98 5.72 -17.98
N SER A 377 -21.17 4.66 -18.10
CA SER A 377 -21.32 3.67 -19.16
C SER A 377 -22.08 2.43 -18.65
N PRO A 378 -22.90 1.76 -19.46
CA PRO A 378 -23.51 0.47 -19.07
C PRO A 378 -22.48 -0.59 -18.65
N ASP A 379 -21.26 -0.50 -19.19
CA ASP A 379 -20.13 -1.34 -18.83
C ASP A 379 -19.58 -1.09 -17.41
N ASP A 380 -20.08 -0.05 -16.74
CA ASP A 380 -19.69 0.34 -15.38
C ASP A 380 -20.59 -0.28 -14.31
N ASP A 381 -21.77 -0.80 -14.67
CA ASP A 381 -22.83 -1.20 -13.73
C ASP A 381 -22.32 -2.09 -12.59
N LYS A 382 -21.54 -3.14 -12.91
CA LYS A 382 -20.97 -4.06 -11.91
C LYS A 382 -19.85 -3.46 -11.04
N TYR A 383 -19.34 -2.29 -11.40
CA TYR A 383 -18.25 -1.60 -10.72
C TYR A 383 -18.67 -0.30 -10.04
N THR A 384 -19.92 0.14 -10.22
CA THR A 384 -20.48 1.32 -9.54
C THR A 384 -20.30 1.25 -8.03
N VAL A 385 -20.39 2.39 -7.34
CA VAL A 385 -20.46 2.40 -5.87
C VAL A 385 -21.74 1.71 -5.36
N GLY A 386 -21.69 1.20 -4.15
CA GLY A 386 -22.85 0.57 -3.51
C GLY A 386 -23.87 1.60 -3.01
N SER A 387 -25.04 1.11 -2.59
CA SER A 387 -26.15 1.90 -2.08
C SER A 387 -26.33 1.83 -0.56
N VAL A 388 -25.48 1.08 0.15
CA VAL A 388 -25.59 0.91 1.62
C VAL A 388 -25.06 2.13 2.36
N ARG A 389 -23.97 2.71 1.86
CA ARG A 389 -23.35 3.93 2.41
C ARG A 389 -22.99 4.87 1.27
N THR A 390 -23.13 6.18 1.49
CA THR A 390 -22.89 7.24 0.49
C THR A 390 -21.41 7.66 0.43
N MET A 391 -21.02 8.37 -0.63
CA MET A 391 -19.68 8.94 -0.74
C MET A 391 -19.38 10.00 0.33
N ASP A 392 -20.37 10.80 0.74
CA ASP A 392 -20.19 11.79 1.81
C ASP A 392 -19.90 11.12 3.15
N GLN A 393 -20.58 10.00 3.43
CA GLN A 393 -20.27 9.17 4.60
C GLN A 393 -18.88 8.54 4.49
N TRP A 394 -18.43 8.15 3.29
CA TRP A 394 -17.05 7.69 3.09
C TRP A 394 -16.03 8.77 3.40
N VAL A 395 -16.21 10.00 2.91
CA VAL A 395 -15.29 11.12 3.19
C VAL A 395 -15.25 11.40 4.70
N THR A 396 -16.41 11.39 5.36
CA THR A 396 -16.53 11.57 6.81
C THR A 396 -15.83 10.45 7.60
N PHE A 397 -16.04 9.19 7.21
CA PHE A 397 -15.44 8.02 7.85
C PHE A 397 -13.92 7.94 7.63
N SER A 398 -13.48 8.18 6.40
CA SER A 398 -12.11 7.94 5.98
C SER A 398 -11.18 9.15 6.14
N GLY A 399 -11.73 10.36 6.20
CA GLY A 399 -10.98 11.61 6.12
C GLY A 399 -10.33 11.85 4.75
N LEU A 400 -10.71 11.07 3.72
CA LEU A 400 -10.15 11.15 2.37
C LEU A 400 -11.12 11.91 1.47
N ASP A 401 -10.79 13.17 1.18
CA ASP A 401 -11.56 13.99 0.26
C ASP A 401 -10.99 13.88 -1.16
N HIS A 402 -11.73 13.21 -2.03
CA HIS A 402 -11.36 13.03 -3.44
C HIS A 402 -11.46 14.31 -4.28
N THR A 403 -12.08 15.36 -3.76
CA THR A 403 -12.23 16.66 -4.43
C THR A 403 -11.14 17.65 -4.06
N ALA A 404 -10.32 17.34 -3.05
CA ALA A 404 -9.23 18.20 -2.62
C ALA A 404 -8.21 18.43 -3.75
N GLU A 405 -7.62 19.62 -3.77
CA GLU A 405 -6.47 19.91 -4.62
C GLU A 405 -5.25 19.11 -4.15
N LYS A 406 -4.31 18.86 -5.06
CA LYS A 406 -3.06 18.21 -4.69
C LYS A 406 -2.23 19.14 -3.81
N ASP A 407 -1.77 18.62 -2.67
CA ASP A 407 -0.80 19.31 -1.82
C ASP A 407 0.61 18.79 -2.08
N ASP A 408 1.45 19.59 -2.74
CA ASP A 408 2.86 19.24 -3.01
C ASP A 408 3.80 19.45 -1.82
N ALA A 409 3.33 20.09 -0.74
CA ALA A 409 4.12 20.30 0.47
C ALA A 409 4.17 19.05 1.37
N THR A 410 3.29 18.06 1.14
CA THR A 410 3.24 16.84 1.95
C THR A 410 2.87 15.60 1.13
N ASP A 411 3.44 14.46 1.48
CA ASP A 411 3.00 13.16 0.99
C ASP A 411 1.83 12.59 1.81
N LYS A 412 1.50 13.19 2.97
CA LYS A 412 0.44 12.75 3.90
C LYS A 412 -0.68 13.78 4.01
N GLN A 413 -1.21 14.17 2.85
CA GLN A 413 -2.30 15.14 2.72
C GLN A 413 -3.52 14.76 3.56
N PHE A 414 -3.85 13.47 3.63
CA PHE A 414 -4.90 12.92 4.49
C PHE A 414 -4.29 12.03 5.56
N GLN A 415 -4.75 12.18 6.80
CA GLN A 415 -4.28 11.40 7.95
C GLN A 415 -5.45 10.99 8.84
N ASN A 416 -5.79 9.71 8.82
CA ASN A 416 -6.87 9.11 9.62
C ASN A 416 -6.33 7.96 10.47
N CYS A 417 -5.34 8.28 11.31
CA CYS A 417 -4.57 7.31 12.10
C CYS A 417 -5.13 7.05 13.50
N HIS A 418 -6.10 7.85 13.93
CA HIS A 418 -6.73 7.72 15.25
C HIS A 418 -7.64 6.50 15.32
N ALA A 419 -7.97 6.06 16.54
CA ALA A 419 -8.91 4.97 16.74
C ALA A 419 -10.30 5.38 16.24
N MET A 420 -10.85 4.61 15.31
CA MET A 420 -12.17 4.91 14.75
C MET A 420 -13.28 4.29 15.59
N PRO A 421 -14.41 4.98 15.76
CA PRO A 421 -15.57 4.42 16.44
C PRO A 421 -16.08 3.19 15.68
N SER A 422 -16.47 2.15 16.41
CA SER A 422 -17.10 0.99 15.78
C SER A 422 -18.37 1.44 15.06
N LEU A 423 -18.48 1.12 13.76
CA LEU A 423 -19.72 1.23 13.00
C LEU A 423 -20.67 0.13 13.51
N ALA A 424 -21.22 0.29 14.71
CA ALA A 424 -22.26 -0.59 15.20
C ALA A 424 -23.37 -0.60 14.14
N SER A 425 -23.80 -1.80 13.75
CA SER A 425 -24.86 -2.08 12.78
C SER A 425 -25.85 -0.91 12.66
N ASP A 426 -25.81 -0.19 11.53
CA ASP A 426 -26.74 0.88 11.18
C ASP A 426 -28.17 0.32 11.14
N GLN A 427 -28.79 0.18 12.31
CA GLN A 427 -30.19 0.49 12.49
C GLN A 427 -30.25 1.94 12.96
N GLY A 428 -30.30 2.86 11.99
CA GLY A 428 -30.74 4.24 12.18
C GLY A 428 -29.83 5.12 13.04
N MET A 429 -28.85 5.77 12.41
CA MET A 429 -28.40 7.08 12.89
C MET A 429 -29.60 8.06 12.88
N PRO A 430 -29.96 8.70 14.02
CA PRO A 430 -30.95 9.76 14.02
C PRO A 430 -30.35 11.01 13.39
N SER A 431 -31.10 11.61 12.46
CA SER A 431 -30.86 12.92 11.90
C SER A 431 -31.05 14.01 12.97
N SER A 432 -30.03 14.28 13.78
CA SER A 432 -30.01 15.48 14.63
C SER A 432 -28.61 15.94 15.01
N LEU A 433 -27.93 16.60 14.07
CA LEU A 433 -26.94 17.65 14.38
C LEU A 433 -27.11 18.80 13.37
N ALA A 434 -28.30 19.39 13.36
CA ALA A 434 -28.53 20.73 12.86
C ALA A 434 -29.00 21.57 14.05
N GLY A 435 -28.07 22.28 14.70
CA GLY A 435 -28.40 23.10 15.86
C GLY A 435 -27.19 23.64 16.58
N CYS A 436 -26.52 24.64 15.99
CA CYS A 436 -25.99 25.81 16.69
C CYS A 436 -25.27 26.75 15.71
N GLY A 437 -25.72 28.00 15.62
CA GLY A 437 -24.98 29.06 14.90
C GLY A 437 -25.83 30.03 14.08
N SER A 438 -26.94 30.53 14.62
CA SER A 438 -27.62 31.69 14.06
C SER A 438 -26.85 32.97 14.38
N PHE A 439 -26.20 33.56 13.38
CA PHE A 439 -25.91 35.00 13.35
C PHE A 439 -26.73 35.62 12.23
N GLY A 440 -27.70 36.44 12.63
CA GLY A 440 -28.61 37.12 11.72
C GLY A 440 -27.96 38.34 11.06
N MET A 441 -28.31 38.55 9.80
CA MET A 441 -28.51 39.89 9.28
C MET A 441 -29.58 39.82 8.18
N SER A 442 -30.74 40.41 8.50
CA SER A 442 -31.81 40.74 7.57
C SER A 442 -31.32 41.77 6.55
N ASN A 443 -31.67 41.62 5.28
CA ASN A 443 -32.61 42.52 4.60
C ASN A 443 -32.79 42.20 3.10
N VAL A 444 -34.08 42.05 2.71
CA VAL A 444 -34.77 42.74 1.59
C VAL A 444 -34.21 42.44 0.17
N VAL A 445 -34.93 41.82 -0.78
CA VAL A 445 -36.10 42.32 -1.57
C VAL A 445 -36.72 41.13 -2.36
N ARG A 446 -38.07 41.09 -2.46
CA ARG A 446 -38.88 40.27 -3.39
C ARG A 446 -38.86 40.85 -4.82
N PHE A 447 -39.02 40.02 -5.86
CA PHE A 447 -40.09 40.17 -6.88
C PHE A 447 -40.13 39.03 -7.92
N ALA A 448 -41.37 38.61 -8.25
CA ALA A 448 -41.94 38.09 -9.51
C ALA A 448 -41.32 36.83 -10.17
N GLU A 449 -42.01 35.68 -10.22
CA GLU A 449 -43.14 35.28 -11.10
C GLU A 449 -42.74 34.85 -12.53
N GLY A 450 -43.04 33.58 -12.84
CA GLY A 450 -43.71 33.17 -14.08
C GLY A 450 -42.87 32.73 -15.28
N GLY A 451 -43.07 31.48 -15.73
CA GLY A 451 -42.76 31.10 -17.12
C GLY A 451 -42.51 29.61 -17.38
N ASP A 452 -43.56 28.80 -17.38
CA ASP A 452 -43.59 27.49 -18.04
C ASP A 452 -43.39 27.63 -19.56
N PHE A 453 -42.54 26.81 -20.18
CA PHE A 453 -42.68 26.43 -21.59
C PHE A 453 -42.14 25.02 -21.85
N ALA A 454 -43.05 24.12 -22.23
CA ALA A 454 -42.78 22.79 -22.78
C ALA A 454 -42.51 22.87 -24.32
N PRO A 455 -41.91 21.82 -24.94
CA PRO A 455 -41.18 21.92 -26.21
C PRO A 455 -41.97 21.39 -27.42
N PRO A 456 -41.49 21.64 -28.65
CA PRO A 456 -41.58 20.63 -29.72
C PRO A 456 -40.40 20.67 -30.73
N PRO A 457 -40.38 19.88 -31.82
CA PRO A 457 -40.52 18.42 -31.92
C PRO A 457 -39.36 17.76 -32.71
N ARG A 458 -39.40 16.42 -32.81
CA ARG A 458 -38.51 15.55 -33.61
C ARG A 458 -38.71 15.73 -35.13
N SER A 459 -37.61 15.70 -35.89
CA SER A 459 -37.59 15.21 -37.28
C SER A 459 -36.23 14.56 -37.62
N ALA A 460 -36.26 13.64 -38.58
CA ALA A 460 -35.28 12.59 -38.82
C ALA A 460 -34.16 12.93 -39.83
N ALA A 461 -33.11 12.10 -39.75
CA ALA A 461 -32.24 11.58 -40.81
C ALA A 461 -31.24 12.52 -41.52
N GLY A 462 -29.96 12.11 -41.47
CA GLY A 462 -28.96 12.33 -42.53
C GLY A 462 -27.66 12.97 -42.06
N GLY A 463 -26.52 12.33 -42.39
CA GLY A 463 -25.22 13.03 -42.48
C GLY A 463 -24.09 12.45 -41.64
N VAL A 464 -23.33 11.56 -42.26
CA VAL A 464 -21.96 11.17 -41.88
C VAL A 464 -21.00 12.31 -42.31
N ASP A 465 -19.87 12.46 -41.61
CA ASP A 465 -18.73 13.36 -41.89
C ASP A 465 -18.86 14.84 -41.50
N GLU A 466 -18.47 15.20 -40.26
CA GLU A 466 -17.69 16.44 -39.95
C GLU A 466 -17.35 16.55 -38.45
N LEU A 467 -16.34 15.81 -37.95
CA LEU A 467 -15.78 16.00 -36.59
C LEU A 467 -14.27 15.71 -36.54
N SER A 468 -13.53 16.16 -37.55
CA SER A 468 -12.07 15.95 -37.66
C SER A 468 -11.25 17.21 -38.00
N ARG A 469 -11.82 18.41 -37.83
CA ARG A 469 -11.08 19.68 -38.00
C ARG A 469 -11.60 20.76 -37.08
N LEU A 470 -11.17 20.76 -35.83
CA LEU A 470 -11.24 21.90 -34.90
C LEU A 470 -10.46 21.50 -33.65
N PHE A 471 -9.13 21.55 -33.71
CA PHE A 471 -8.19 21.73 -32.59
C PHE A 471 -6.77 21.66 -33.18
N ASP A 472 -6.49 22.61 -34.07
CA ASP A 472 -5.14 23.01 -34.44
C ASP A 472 -5.17 24.54 -34.45
N GLU A 473 -4.07 25.18 -34.07
CA GLU A 473 -3.89 26.62 -33.79
C GLU A 473 -4.23 27.04 -32.35
N THR A 474 -3.23 26.97 -31.46
CA THR A 474 -2.55 28.16 -30.93
C THR A 474 -1.48 27.79 -29.90
N PHE A 475 -0.39 28.58 -29.91
CA PHE A 475 0.77 28.62 -29.00
C PHE A 475 2.08 27.94 -29.46
N GLU A 476 2.75 28.62 -30.40
CA GLU A 476 4.20 28.84 -30.34
C GLU A 476 4.47 30.13 -29.54
N SER A 477 5.27 30.05 -28.46
CA SER A 477 6.28 31.07 -28.14
C SER A 477 7.32 30.48 -27.20
N GLU A 478 8.58 30.57 -27.63
CA GLU A 478 9.78 30.02 -27.00
C GLU A 478 10.11 30.61 -25.62
N ALA A 479 10.64 29.77 -24.73
CA ALA A 479 11.67 30.13 -23.77
C ALA A 479 12.51 28.86 -23.44
N GLU A 480 13.80 28.88 -23.78
CA GLU A 480 14.76 27.80 -23.49
C GLU A 480 14.94 27.59 -21.97
N PRO A 481 15.07 26.33 -21.48
CA PRO A 481 15.57 26.05 -20.13
C PRO A 481 17.10 25.83 -20.13
N PRO A 482 17.78 26.07 -18.98
CA PRO A 482 19.24 26.04 -18.91
C PRO A 482 19.79 24.61 -18.99
N LYS A 483 20.92 24.46 -19.68
CA LYS A 483 21.71 23.22 -19.76
C LYS A 483 22.29 22.87 -18.38
N VAL A 484 21.89 21.74 -17.82
CA VAL A 484 22.55 21.13 -16.65
C VAL A 484 23.44 19.98 -17.16
N THR A 485 24.75 20.20 -17.10
CA THR A 485 25.78 19.17 -17.35
C THR A 485 25.89 18.26 -16.12
N ILE A 486 25.60 16.97 -16.27
CA ILE A 486 25.84 15.96 -15.24
C ILE A 486 27.22 15.34 -15.50
N PHE A 487 28.15 15.55 -14.57
CA PHE A 487 29.42 14.83 -14.52
C PHE A 487 29.19 13.44 -13.92
N PHE A 488 29.58 12.40 -14.65
CA PHE A 488 29.78 11.06 -14.12
C PHE A 488 31.17 10.99 -13.49
N LEU A 489 31.25 10.58 -12.22
CA LEU A 489 32.48 10.05 -11.63
C LEU A 489 32.28 8.55 -11.42
N THR A 490 33.19 7.80 -12.05
CA THR A 490 33.42 6.36 -12.02
C THR A 490 33.69 5.81 -10.64
#